data_AF-A0A7S2XIS7-F1
#
_entry.id   AF-A0A7S2XIS7-F1
#
_cell.length_a   1.000
_cell.length_b   1.000
_cell.length_c   1.000
_cell.angle_alpha   90.00
_cell.angle_beta   90.00
_cell.angle_gamma   90.00
#
_symmetry.space_group_name_H-M   'P 1'
#
loop_
_entity.id
_entity.type
_entity.pdbx_description
1 polymer ?
#
loop_
_entity_poly.entity_id
_entity_poly.type
_entity_poly.pdbx_seq_one_letter_code
_entity_poly.pdbx_strand_id
1 'polypeptide(L)'
;MPPFGYEGVKAPPSPALFPTLKSSFTRNGAKASRHVNIRHTSTKPKVLVALYPDPKSGYPPNYARKDIPKIESYPDGQTVPSPKEIDFVPGELLGCVSGELGLRKFLEANGYELVVTSDKDGKDCEMDEHLPEAEVVISQPFYLYYLTRQRIDKAPNLKMAITAGIGSDHVDLDAAMEHKVDVTEVTFSNSISVAEHAVMMILALVRNYIPSHLAIIAGDWAISDCVSRAYDVEGMHIGTVAAGRIGLAVLRRMHPFGCKLHYCDRHRLSAKVEQELDLVYHQSPQVFVAICHSFFACVHVAHVFRIWFQIVTLSPSTALCIQRPSIFLMRS
;
A
#
# COMPACT_ATOMS: atom_id res chain seq x y z
N MET A 1 3.13 32.86 30.21
CA MET A 1 4.14 32.68 29.14
C MET A 1 3.40 32.55 27.81
N PRO A 2 3.86 33.21 26.74
CA PRO A 2 3.05 33.46 25.54
C PRO A 2 2.94 32.21 24.63
N PRO A 3 1.88 32.12 23.80
CA PRO A 3 1.73 31.06 22.81
C PRO A 3 2.62 31.34 21.58
N PHE A 4 3.37 30.34 21.14
CA PHE A 4 4.14 30.39 19.90
C PHE A 4 3.20 30.29 18.69
N GLY A 5 3.15 31.36 17.90
CA GLY A 5 2.50 31.39 16.59
C GLY A 5 3.44 30.87 15.50
N TYR A 6 2.90 30.03 14.60
CA TYR A 6 3.55 29.65 13.36
C TYR A 6 3.15 30.64 12.26
N GLU A 7 4.10 31.47 11.82
CA GLU A 7 3.95 32.33 10.64
C GLU A 7 4.27 31.57 9.35
N GLY A 8 3.27 31.51 8.46
CA GLY A 8 3.37 31.81 7.03
C GLY A 8 4.38 31.08 6.15
N VAL A 9 4.00 29.92 5.60
CA VAL A 9 4.53 29.44 4.31
C VAL A 9 3.51 29.78 3.21
N LYS A 10 3.89 30.72 2.32
CA LYS A 10 3.10 31.15 1.16
C LYS A 10 2.94 30.01 0.15
N ALA A 11 1.71 29.81 -0.34
CA ALA A 11 1.41 28.91 -1.44
C ALA A 11 2.09 29.37 -2.75
N PRO A 12 2.55 28.44 -3.63
CA PRO A 12 3.08 28.78 -4.94
C PRO A 12 1.97 29.28 -5.89
N PRO A 13 2.27 30.22 -6.80
CA PRO A 13 1.29 30.78 -7.74
C PRO A 13 0.85 29.78 -8.82
N SER A 14 -0.39 29.92 -9.30
CA SER A 14 -0.96 29.10 -10.37
C SER A 14 -0.26 29.32 -11.72
N PRO A 15 -0.23 28.32 -12.62
CA PRO A 15 0.36 28.49 -13.94
C PRO A 15 -0.49 29.44 -14.81
N ALA A 16 0.15 30.46 -15.36
CA ALA A 16 -0.44 31.39 -16.30
C ALA A 16 -0.82 30.71 -17.62
N LEU A 17 -1.99 31.08 -18.15
CA LEU A 17 -2.42 30.80 -19.52
C LEU A 17 -1.39 31.33 -20.52
N PHE A 18 -0.91 30.46 -21.42
CA PHE A 18 -0.16 30.88 -22.61
C PHE A 18 -1.06 30.88 -23.86
N PRO A 19 -0.88 31.85 -24.77
CA PRO A 19 -1.79 32.06 -25.89
C PRO A 19 -1.49 31.16 -27.07
N THR A 20 -2.56 30.80 -27.77
CA THR A 20 -2.59 30.13 -29.07
C THR A 20 -1.77 30.87 -30.13
N LEU A 21 -0.82 30.17 -30.76
CA LEU A 21 -0.19 30.60 -32.00
C LEU A 21 -0.54 29.60 -33.12
N LYS A 22 -1.39 30.07 -34.04
CA LYS A 22 -1.60 29.46 -35.36
C LYS A 22 -0.42 29.86 -36.26
N SER A 23 0.18 28.89 -36.95
CA SER A 23 0.77 29.13 -38.26
C SER A 23 0.81 27.85 -39.11
N SER A 24 0.01 27.87 -40.16
CA SER A 24 0.10 27.06 -41.36
C SER A 24 1.45 27.21 -42.07
N PHE A 25 2.04 26.13 -42.62
CA PHE A 25 2.30 26.00 -44.07
C PHE A 25 2.97 24.66 -44.46
N THR A 26 2.38 24.04 -45.49
CA THR A 26 2.90 23.22 -46.61
C THR A 26 3.67 21.90 -46.43
N ARG A 27 3.10 20.89 -47.12
CA ARG A 27 3.71 19.64 -47.62
C ARG A 27 4.85 19.89 -48.63
N ASN A 28 5.90 19.08 -48.51
CA ASN A 28 6.73 18.45 -49.55
C ASN A 28 7.71 17.54 -48.77
N GLY A 29 7.92 16.24 -48.99
CA GLY A 29 7.92 15.47 -50.22
C GLY A 29 9.37 15.02 -50.53
N ALA A 30 9.91 14.02 -49.82
CA ALA A 30 11.07 13.23 -50.28
C ALA A 30 11.27 11.98 -49.39
N LYS A 31 10.97 10.79 -49.95
CA LYS A 31 11.36 9.48 -49.38
C LYS A 31 12.84 9.26 -49.64
N ALA A 32 13.65 9.22 -48.58
CA ALA A 32 15.00 8.64 -48.61
C ALA A 32 14.98 7.35 -47.80
N SER A 33 14.96 6.20 -48.49
CA SER A 33 15.08 4.89 -47.88
C SER A 33 16.53 4.71 -47.41
N ARG A 34 16.80 5.03 -46.14
CA ARG A 34 18.03 4.61 -45.47
C ARG A 34 17.77 3.23 -44.88
N HIS A 35 18.41 2.21 -45.45
CA HIS A 35 18.55 0.91 -44.83
C HIS A 35 19.29 1.09 -43.51
N VAL A 36 18.55 1.16 -42.41
CA VAL A 36 19.09 1.03 -41.07
C VAL A 36 19.42 -0.45 -40.91
N ASN A 37 20.72 -0.78 -40.91
CA ASN A 37 21.19 -2.06 -40.43
C ASN A 37 20.88 -2.12 -38.93
N ILE A 38 19.71 -2.64 -38.58
CA ILE A 38 19.37 -3.01 -37.21
C ILE A 38 20.25 -4.21 -36.89
N ARG A 39 21.40 -3.94 -36.26
CA ARG A 39 22.08 -4.96 -35.48
C ARG A 39 21.07 -5.38 -34.41
N HIS A 40 20.41 -6.51 -34.60
CA HIS A 40 19.74 -7.22 -33.51
C HIS A 40 20.83 -7.68 -32.54
N THR A 41 21.28 -6.78 -31.66
CA THR A 41 21.84 -7.21 -30.40
C THR A 41 20.66 -7.83 -29.65
N SER A 42 20.62 -9.16 -29.56
CA SER A 42 19.58 -9.84 -28.79
C SER A 42 19.86 -9.56 -27.30
N THR A 43 19.40 -8.40 -26.83
CA THR A 43 19.38 -8.10 -25.40
C THR A 43 18.35 -9.04 -24.77
N LYS A 44 18.75 -9.69 -23.67
CA LYS A 44 17.84 -10.56 -22.93
C LYS A 44 16.63 -9.73 -22.47
N PRO A 45 15.40 -10.30 -22.46
CA PRO A 45 14.25 -9.59 -21.90
C PRO A 45 14.53 -9.28 -20.42
N LYS A 46 14.18 -8.06 -20.00
CA LYS A 46 14.59 -7.51 -18.70
C LYS A 46 13.43 -7.46 -17.72
N VAL A 47 13.67 -7.95 -16.50
CA VAL A 47 12.80 -7.78 -15.33
C VAL A 47 13.45 -6.77 -14.40
N LEU A 48 12.75 -5.69 -14.14
CA LEU A 48 13.21 -4.59 -13.30
C LEU A 48 12.47 -4.62 -11.96
N VAL A 49 13.19 -4.64 -10.86
CA VAL A 49 12.62 -4.80 -9.51
C VAL A 49 13.09 -3.68 -8.59
N ALA A 50 12.14 -2.90 -8.08
CA ALA A 50 12.40 -1.91 -7.02
C ALA A 50 12.16 -2.55 -5.65
N LEU A 51 13.23 -2.67 -4.85
CA LEU A 51 13.19 -3.19 -3.47
C LEU A 51 13.84 -2.21 -2.50
N TYR A 52 13.49 -2.28 -1.21
CA TYR A 52 14.12 -1.42 -0.21
C TYR A 52 15.56 -1.84 0.08
N PRO A 53 16.42 -0.93 0.58
CA PRO A 53 17.80 -1.26 0.95
C PRO A 53 17.89 -2.35 2.03
N ASP A 54 19.03 -3.03 2.08
CA ASP A 54 19.32 -4.02 3.12
C ASP A 54 19.29 -3.42 4.54
N PRO A 55 19.09 -4.25 5.58
CA PRO A 55 19.21 -3.81 6.96
C PRO A 55 20.55 -3.13 7.23
N LYS A 56 20.55 -2.07 8.03
CA LYS A 56 21.79 -1.39 8.45
C LYS A 56 22.78 -2.31 9.19
N SER A 57 22.28 -3.40 9.77
CA SER A 57 23.09 -4.45 10.41
C SER A 57 23.79 -5.40 9.44
N GLY A 58 23.52 -5.29 8.13
CA GLY A 58 23.97 -6.21 7.09
C GLY A 58 22.93 -7.27 6.71
N TYR A 59 23.24 -7.98 5.61
CA TYR A 59 22.44 -9.09 5.07
C TYR A 59 23.30 -10.38 5.01
N PRO A 60 22.74 -11.55 5.41
CA PRO A 60 21.42 -11.75 6.01
C PRO A 60 21.35 -11.15 7.43
N PRO A 61 20.15 -10.75 7.90
CA PRO A 61 19.99 -10.33 9.29
C PRO A 61 20.14 -11.51 10.25
N ASN A 62 20.40 -11.23 11.53
CA ASN A 62 20.29 -12.24 12.58
C ASN A 62 18.80 -12.51 12.87
N TYR A 63 18.24 -13.54 12.25
CA TYR A 63 16.83 -13.91 12.42
C TYR A 63 16.55 -14.37 13.85
N ALA A 64 15.46 -13.86 14.44
CA ALA A 64 15.04 -14.22 15.80
C ALA A 64 14.56 -15.67 15.95
N ARG A 65 14.22 -16.33 14.83
CA ARG A 65 13.75 -17.72 14.76
C ARG A 65 14.16 -18.37 13.45
N LYS A 66 14.17 -19.70 13.41
CA LYS A 66 14.67 -20.50 12.27
C LYS A 66 13.60 -20.85 11.22
N ASP A 67 12.34 -20.86 11.63
CA ASP A 67 11.21 -21.32 10.83
C ASP A 67 9.96 -20.47 11.12
N ILE A 68 9.00 -20.50 10.21
CA ILE A 68 7.70 -19.85 10.36
C ILE A 68 6.57 -20.87 10.22
N PRO A 69 5.38 -20.61 10.83
CA PRO A 69 4.22 -21.49 10.66
C PRO A 69 3.83 -21.65 9.18
N LYS A 70 3.49 -22.89 8.81
CA LYS A 70 2.99 -23.20 7.47
C LYS A 70 1.52 -22.80 7.35
N ILE A 71 1.20 -22.02 6.33
CA ILE A 71 -0.17 -21.65 5.96
C ILE A 71 -0.48 -22.32 4.62
N GLU A 72 -1.59 -23.06 4.54
CA GLU A 72 -1.96 -23.83 3.34
C GLU A 72 -3.14 -23.21 2.58
N SER A 73 -3.98 -22.45 3.26
CA SER A 73 -5.14 -21.77 2.68
C SER A 73 -5.49 -20.49 3.44
N TYR A 74 -6.17 -19.59 2.75
CA TYR A 74 -6.76 -18.39 3.31
C TYR A 74 -8.19 -18.64 3.83
N PRO A 75 -8.73 -17.78 4.71
CA PRO A 75 -10.05 -17.98 5.32
C PRO A 75 -11.25 -18.07 4.36
N ASP A 76 -11.14 -17.55 3.14
CA ASP A 76 -12.20 -17.65 2.12
C ASP A 76 -12.09 -18.93 1.26
N GLY A 77 -11.13 -19.80 1.57
CA GLY A 77 -10.85 -21.03 0.83
C GLY A 77 -9.86 -20.86 -0.32
N GLN A 78 -9.38 -19.65 -0.61
CA GLN A 78 -8.32 -19.43 -1.59
C GLN A 78 -7.04 -20.14 -1.12
N THR A 79 -6.35 -20.85 -2.02
CA THR A 79 -5.05 -21.47 -1.70
C THR A 79 -3.96 -20.42 -1.58
N VAL A 80 -2.90 -20.72 -0.82
CA VAL A 80 -1.66 -19.94 -0.87
C VAL A 80 -1.00 -20.06 -2.27
N PRO A 81 -0.06 -19.17 -2.65
CA PRO A 81 0.66 -19.31 -3.92
C PRO A 81 1.29 -20.69 -4.07
N SER A 82 1.15 -21.27 -5.26
CA SER A 82 1.61 -22.62 -5.58
C SER A 82 2.62 -22.60 -6.75
N PRO A 83 3.78 -21.92 -6.61
CA PRO A 83 4.83 -22.02 -7.62
C PRO A 83 5.34 -23.46 -7.70
N LYS A 84 5.92 -23.84 -8.84
CA LYS A 84 6.51 -25.18 -9.00
C LYS A 84 7.62 -25.43 -7.98
N GLU A 85 8.44 -24.41 -7.75
CA GLU A 85 9.58 -24.41 -6.85
C GLU A 85 9.75 -23.03 -6.22
N ILE A 86 10.45 -22.97 -5.09
CA ILE A 86 10.93 -21.73 -4.47
C ILE A 86 12.44 -21.89 -4.21
N ASP A 87 13.21 -20.82 -4.43
CA ASP A 87 14.66 -20.78 -4.26
C ASP A 87 15.09 -20.10 -2.93
N PHE A 88 14.20 -20.12 -1.93
CA PHE A 88 14.41 -19.54 -0.61
C PHE A 88 13.78 -20.40 0.49
N VAL A 89 14.20 -20.16 1.74
CA VAL A 89 13.61 -20.82 2.92
C VAL A 89 12.54 -19.91 3.52
N PRO A 90 11.30 -20.39 3.74
CA PRO A 90 10.27 -19.60 4.41
C PRO A 90 10.73 -19.05 5.76
N GLY A 91 10.75 -17.72 5.88
CA GLY A 91 11.26 -17.00 7.05
C GLY A 91 12.39 -16.02 6.73
N GLU A 92 13.01 -16.15 5.56
CA GLU A 92 14.06 -15.23 5.10
C GLU A 92 13.52 -13.84 4.73
N LEU A 93 14.39 -12.83 4.82
CA LEU A 93 14.10 -11.46 4.40
C LEU A 93 14.25 -11.35 2.87
N LEU A 94 13.13 -11.39 2.16
CA LEU A 94 13.13 -11.42 0.69
C LEU A 94 12.93 -10.06 0.03
N GLY A 95 12.39 -9.08 0.77
CA GLY A 95 11.94 -7.81 0.20
C GLY A 95 12.99 -6.73 0.05
N CYS A 96 14.24 -6.98 0.47
CA CYS A 96 15.35 -6.06 0.28
C CYS A 96 16.15 -6.38 -0.99
N VAL A 97 17.00 -5.45 -1.41
CA VAL A 97 17.85 -5.59 -2.60
C VAL A 97 18.63 -6.90 -2.64
N SER A 98 19.26 -7.34 -1.55
CA SER A 98 20.00 -8.62 -1.51
C SER A 98 19.09 -9.86 -1.39
N GLY A 99 17.83 -9.68 -1.01
CA GLY A 99 16.84 -10.77 -0.93
C GLY A 99 16.20 -11.10 -2.29
N GLU A 100 16.12 -10.11 -3.20
CA GLU A 100 15.71 -10.26 -4.61
C GLU A 100 14.38 -10.99 -4.84
N LEU A 101 13.52 -11.06 -3.82
CA LEU A 101 12.32 -11.91 -3.80
C LEU A 101 12.60 -13.41 -4.07
N GLY A 102 13.87 -13.84 -4.02
CA GLY A 102 14.30 -15.17 -4.45
C GLY A 102 14.11 -15.46 -5.95
N LEU A 103 14.11 -14.43 -6.81
CA LEU A 103 13.74 -14.58 -8.23
C LEU A 103 14.92 -14.79 -9.19
N ARG A 104 16.15 -14.45 -8.79
CA ARG A 104 17.30 -14.39 -9.71
C ARG A 104 17.54 -15.71 -10.45
N LYS A 105 17.68 -16.81 -9.71
CA LYS A 105 17.94 -18.13 -10.29
C LYS A 105 16.84 -18.56 -11.26
N PHE A 106 15.58 -18.38 -10.89
CA PHE A 106 14.43 -18.66 -11.75
C PHE A 106 14.46 -17.83 -13.05
N LEU A 107 14.67 -16.52 -12.96
CA LEU A 107 14.64 -15.62 -14.11
C LEU A 107 15.83 -15.86 -15.06
N GLU A 108 17.04 -15.97 -14.52
CA GLU A 108 18.25 -16.19 -15.32
C GLU A 108 18.22 -17.55 -16.02
N ALA A 109 17.72 -18.61 -15.36
CA ALA A 109 17.54 -19.93 -15.96
C ALA A 109 16.53 -19.92 -17.13
N ASN A 110 15.59 -18.96 -17.14
CA ASN A 110 14.62 -18.77 -18.21
C ASN A 110 15.03 -17.68 -19.22
N GLY A 111 16.29 -17.24 -19.19
CA GLY A 111 16.87 -16.33 -20.19
C GLY A 111 16.55 -14.86 -19.98
N TYR A 112 15.97 -14.47 -18.84
CA TYR A 112 15.74 -13.08 -18.47
C TYR A 112 16.99 -12.48 -17.80
N GLU A 113 17.13 -11.17 -17.92
CA GLU A 113 18.03 -10.36 -17.09
C GLU A 113 17.24 -9.78 -15.91
N LEU A 114 17.74 -9.96 -14.69
CA LEU A 114 17.15 -9.38 -13.49
C LEU A 114 17.99 -8.19 -13.01
N VAL A 115 17.39 -7.01 -13.03
CA VAL A 115 17.92 -5.78 -12.42
C VAL A 115 17.14 -5.51 -11.14
N VAL A 116 17.85 -5.44 -10.01
CA VAL A 116 17.28 -5.13 -8.69
C VAL A 116 17.96 -3.88 -8.17
N THR A 117 17.18 -2.87 -7.80
CA THR A 117 17.73 -1.63 -7.24
C THR A 117 16.79 -1.02 -6.20
N SER A 118 17.38 -0.21 -5.31
CA SER A 118 16.63 0.71 -4.46
C SER A 118 16.59 2.13 -5.03
N ASP A 119 17.34 2.44 -6.09
CA ASP A 119 17.34 3.78 -6.67
C ASP A 119 16.17 3.97 -7.65
N LYS A 120 15.07 4.52 -7.13
CA LYS A 120 13.77 4.58 -7.81
C LYS A 120 13.16 5.99 -7.92
N ASP A 121 13.77 6.95 -7.25
CA ASP A 121 13.26 8.32 -7.08
C ASP A 121 14.26 9.35 -7.58
N GLY A 122 13.76 10.51 -8.01
CA GLY A 122 14.60 11.59 -8.51
C GLY A 122 14.83 11.52 -10.01
N LYS A 123 15.57 12.51 -10.52
CA LYS A 123 15.90 12.59 -11.94
C LYS A 123 17.03 11.59 -12.21
N ASP A 124 16.90 10.84 -13.30
CA ASP A 124 17.94 9.92 -13.78
C ASP A 124 18.23 8.77 -12.78
N CYS A 125 17.21 8.32 -12.02
CA CYS A 125 17.33 7.15 -11.14
C CYS A 125 17.53 5.85 -11.94
N GLU A 126 18.20 4.87 -11.34
CA GLU A 126 18.52 3.58 -11.98
C GLU A 126 17.27 2.85 -12.52
N MET A 127 16.15 2.91 -11.79
CA MET A 127 14.87 2.38 -12.30
C MET A 127 14.45 3.05 -13.62
N ASP A 128 14.54 4.37 -13.72
CA ASP A 128 14.13 5.12 -14.92
C ASP A 128 15.11 4.91 -16.09
N GLU A 129 16.39 4.64 -15.81
CA GLU A 129 17.40 4.29 -16.80
C GLU A 129 17.06 2.97 -17.50
N HIS A 130 16.66 1.95 -16.74
CA HIS A 130 16.38 0.61 -17.28
C HIS A 130 14.95 0.42 -17.77
N LEU A 131 14.01 1.28 -17.37
CA LEU A 131 12.59 1.18 -17.72
C LEU A 131 12.32 1.04 -19.23
N PRO A 132 12.98 1.76 -20.16
CA PRO A 132 12.70 1.66 -21.58
C PRO A 132 12.91 0.24 -22.17
N GLU A 133 13.74 -0.57 -21.54
CA GLU A 133 14.08 -1.94 -21.95
C GLU A 133 13.34 -3.01 -21.14
N ALA A 134 12.63 -2.63 -20.08
CA ALA A 134 11.95 -3.57 -19.18
C ALA A 134 10.70 -4.17 -19.84
N GLU A 135 10.55 -5.49 -19.76
CA GLU A 135 9.29 -6.17 -20.08
C GLU A 135 8.39 -6.32 -18.86
N VAL A 136 9.00 -6.44 -17.67
CA VAL A 136 8.30 -6.59 -16.40
C VAL A 136 8.88 -5.62 -15.39
N VAL A 137 8.01 -4.92 -14.68
CA VAL A 137 8.38 -4.11 -13.51
C VAL A 137 7.74 -4.70 -12.27
N ILE A 138 8.52 -4.85 -11.21
CA ILE A 138 8.05 -5.34 -9.91
C ILE A 138 8.38 -4.30 -8.85
N SER A 139 7.42 -3.95 -7.99
CA SER A 139 7.70 -3.14 -6.80
C SER A 139 6.80 -3.56 -5.62
N GLN A 140 7.15 -3.11 -4.42
CA GLN A 140 6.40 -3.39 -3.21
C GLN A 140 5.67 -2.15 -2.71
N PRO A 141 4.47 -2.27 -2.12
CA PRO A 141 3.78 -1.16 -1.45
C PRO A 141 4.60 -0.43 -0.38
N PHE A 142 5.58 -1.12 0.22
CA PHE A 142 6.49 -0.57 1.22
C PHE A 142 7.60 0.31 0.62
N TYR A 143 7.89 0.14 -0.67
CA TYR A 143 8.94 0.84 -1.41
C TYR A 143 8.52 1.05 -2.87
N LEU A 144 7.57 1.97 -3.05
CA LEU A 144 6.80 2.16 -4.28
C LEU A 144 7.62 2.75 -5.42
N TYR A 145 7.67 2.04 -6.56
CA TYR A 145 8.04 2.67 -7.83
C TYR A 145 6.77 3.12 -8.55
N TYR A 146 6.51 4.43 -8.53
CA TYR A 146 5.34 4.99 -9.17
C TYR A 146 5.41 4.87 -10.69
N LEU A 147 4.63 3.96 -11.27
CA LEU A 147 4.47 3.82 -12.73
C LEU A 147 3.44 4.83 -13.22
N THR A 148 3.86 6.08 -13.31
CA THR A 148 3.05 7.16 -13.87
C THR A 148 2.86 6.99 -15.37
N ARG A 149 1.86 7.65 -15.96
CA ARG A 149 1.72 7.73 -17.43
C ARG A 149 3.02 8.11 -18.13
N GLN A 150 3.74 9.11 -17.64
CA GLN A 150 5.01 9.54 -18.25
C GLN A 150 6.07 8.42 -18.28
N ARG A 151 6.10 7.57 -17.26
CA ARG A 151 6.99 6.39 -17.21
C ARG A 151 6.50 5.30 -18.15
N ILE A 152 5.21 5.00 -18.15
CA ILE A 152 4.61 4.01 -19.05
C ILE A 152 4.81 4.40 -20.53
N ASP A 153 4.64 5.67 -20.87
CA ASP A 153 4.90 6.21 -22.23
C ASP A 153 6.35 5.99 -22.70
N LYS A 154 7.31 5.93 -21.77
CA LYS A 154 8.73 5.69 -22.02
C LYS A 154 9.12 4.22 -22.02
N ALA A 155 8.19 3.31 -21.73
CA ALA A 155 8.43 1.89 -21.55
C ALA A 155 7.78 1.07 -22.68
N PRO A 156 8.26 1.17 -23.93
CA PRO A 156 7.59 0.56 -25.09
C PRO A 156 7.54 -0.97 -25.06
N ASN A 157 8.41 -1.61 -24.26
CA ASN A 157 8.49 -3.05 -24.11
C ASN A 157 7.72 -3.58 -22.90
N LEU A 158 7.19 -2.69 -22.04
CA LEU A 158 6.53 -3.07 -20.80
C LEU A 158 5.27 -3.87 -21.11
N LYS A 159 5.20 -5.08 -20.56
CA LYS A 159 4.06 -6.00 -20.70
C LYS A 159 3.34 -6.21 -19.38
N MET A 160 4.06 -6.11 -18.27
CA MET A 160 3.49 -6.41 -16.95
C MET A 160 4.07 -5.54 -15.83
N ALA A 161 3.19 -5.07 -14.96
CA ALA A 161 3.53 -4.46 -13.68
C ALA A 161 3.02 -5.37 -12.56
N ILE A 162 3.92 -5.84 -11.69
CA ILE A 162 3.62 -6.76 -10.60
C ILE A 162 3.83 -6.03 -9.27
N THR A 163 2.76 -5.95 -8.48
CA THR A 163 2.85 -5.56 -7.08
C THR A 163 3.22 -6.78 -6.25
N ALA A 164 4.44 -6.79 -5.71
CA ALA A 164 4.90 -7.78 -4.73
C ALA A 164 4.26 -7.47 -3.35
N GLY A 165 2.96 -7.74 -3.25
CA GLY A 165 2.10 -7.36 -2.13
C GLY A 165 0.65 -7.22 -2.59
N ILE A 166 -0.08 -6.28 -1.97
CA ILE A 166 -1.48 -5.93 -2.29
C ILE A 166 -1.56 -4.41 -2.37
N GLY A 167 -2.26 -3.87 -3.37
CA GLY A 167 -2.42 -2.43 -3.58
C GLY A 167 -1.59 -1.92 -4.76
N SER A 168 -2.21 -1.83 -5.93
CA SER A 168 -1.59 -1.36 -7.17
C SER A 168 -1.91 0.11 -7.51
N ASP A 169 -2.26 0.94 -6.52
CA ASP A 169 -2.62 2.35 -6.70
C ASP A 169 -1.44 3.25 -7.12
N HIS A 170 -0.21 2.74 -7.04
CA HIS A 170 1.01 3.40 -7.51
C HIS A 170 1.24 3.24 -9.02
N VAL A 171 0.40 2.46 -9.71
CA VAL A 171 0.38 2.32 -11.17
C VAL A 171 -0.76 3.17 -11.72
N ASP A 172 -0.48 3.97 -12.74
CA ASP A 172 -1.52 4.65 -13.51
C ASP A 172 -2.31 3.60 -14.33
N LEU A 173 -3.43 3.15 -13.78
CA LEU A 173 -4.23 2.05 -14.36
C LEU A 173 -4.83 2.41 -15.72
N ASP A 174 -5.16 3.68 -15.94
CA ASP A 174 -5.70 4.14 -17.22
C ASP A 174 -4.60 4.10 -18.30
N ALA A 175 -3.40 4.56 -17.97
CA ALA A 175 -2.23 4.45 -18.85
C ALA A 175 -1.83 2.99 -19.10
N ALA A 176 -1.83 2.15 -18.06
CA ALA A 176 -1.53 0.73 -18.20
C ALA A 176 -2.53 0.04 -19.15
N MET A 177 -3.82 0.34 -19.03
CA MET A 177 -4.87 -0.19 -19.91
C MET A 177 -4.67 0.25 -21.37
N GLU A 178 -4.38 1.53 -21.61
CA GLU A 178 -4.13 2.05 -22.97
C GLU A 178 -2.90 1.42 -23.63
N HIS A 179 -1.85 1.17 -22.84
CA HIS A 179 -0.60 0.55 -23.28
C HIS A 179 -0.64 -0.99 -23.26
N LYS A 180 -1.76 -1.59 -22.85
CA LYS A 180 -1.94 -3.05 -22.71
C LYS A 180 -0.91 -3.70 -21.77
N VAL A 181 -0.59 -3.00 -20.68
CA VAL A 181 0.25 -3.50 -19.60
C VAL A 181 -0.64 -4.21 -18.58
N ASP A 182 -0.37 -5.48 -18.34
CA ASP A 182 -1.06 -6.25 -17.29
C ASP A 182 -0.62 -5.77 -15.91
N VAL A 183 -1.57 -5.38 -15.06
CA VAL A 183 -1.30 -5.00 -13.68
C VAL A 183 -1.78 -6.12 -12.76
N THR A 184 -0.86 -6.73 -12.02
CA THR A 184 -1.15 -7.86 -11.14
C THR A 184 -0.61 -7.62 -9.74
N GLU A 185 -1.22 -8.29 -8.76
CA GLU A 185 -0.79 -8.26 -7.36
C GLU A 185 -0.99 -9.65 -6.74
N VAL A 186 -0.36 -9.91 -5.60
CA VAL A 186 -0.48 -11.19 -4.89
C VAL A 186 -1.63 -11.11 -3.90
N THR A 187 -2.86 -11.16 -4.41
CA THR A 187 -4.08 -11.05 -3.59
C THR A 187 -4.07 -12.01 -2.41
N PHE A 188 -4.51 -11.51 -1.24
CA PHE A 188 -4.52 -12.20 0.07
C PHE A 188 -3.13 -12.35 0.76
N SER A 189 -2.01 -12.29 0.04
CA SER A 189 -0.65 -12.60 0.56
C SER A 189 -0.32 -12.05 1.95
N ASN A 190 -0.69 -10.79 2.23
CA ASN A 190 -0.44 -10.12 3.51
C ASN A 190 -1.72 -9.64 4.21
N SER A 191 -2.91 -10.03 3.74
CA SER A 191 -4.18 -9.53 4.28
C SER A 191 -4.37 -9.86 5.76
N ILE A 192 -3.90 -11.04 6.18
CA ILE A 192 -3.94 -11.46 7.59
C ILE A 192 -2.95 -10.65 8.43
N SER A 193 -1.74 -10.41 7.92
CA SER A 193 -0.72 -9.60 8.58
C SER A 193 -1.21 -8.18 8.84
N VAL A 194 -1.88 -7.56 7.85
CA VAL A 194 -2.47 -6.22 8.00
C VAL A 194 -3.60 -6.24 9.05
N ALA A 195 -4.44 -7.28 9.07
CA ALA A 195 -5.50 -7.39 10.06
C ALA A 195 -4.96 -7.52 11.50
N GLU A 196 -3.87 -8.27 11.70
CA GLU A 196 -3.19 -8.38 13.00
C GLU A 196 -2.56 -7.06 13.42
N HIS A 197 -1.91 -6.37 12.49
CA HIS A 197 -1.32 -5.05 12.75
C HIS A 197 -2.38 -4.02 13.13
N ALA A 198 -3.53 -4.02 12.46
CA ALA A 198 -4.65 -3.15 12.79
C ALA A 198 -5.17 -3.41 14.22
N VAL A 199 -5.42 -4.66 14.60
CA VAL A 199 -5.87 -5.00 15.96
C VAL A 199 -4.83 -4.59 17.00
N MET A 200 -3.55 -4.85 16.74
CA MET A 200 -2.43 -4.42 17.60
C MET A 200 -2.44 -2.89 17.81
N MET A 201 -2.60 -2.13 16.74
CA MET A 201 -2.65 -0.67 16.82
C MET A 201 -3.90 -0.15 17.55
N ILE A 202 -5.08 -0.76 17.36
CA ILE A 202 -6.29 -0.44 18.14
C ILE A 202 -5.99 -0.57 19.63
N LEU A 203 -5.43 -1.70 20.05
CA LEU A 203 -5.13 -1.95 21.45
C LEU A 203 -4.06 -1.00 21.97
N ALA A 204 -2.98 -0.77 21.21
CA ALA A 204 -1.91 0.13 21.62
C ALA A 204 -2.41 1.57 21.82
N LEU A 205 -3.32 2.04 20.97
CA LEU A 205 -3.90 3.38 21.05
C LEU A 205 -4.90 3.50 22.20
N VAL A 206 -5.86 2.58 22.30
CA VAL A 206 -6.90 2.61 23.33
C VAL A 206 -6.32 2.41 24.73
N ARG A 207 -5.28 1.58 24.88
CA ARG A 207 -4.61 1.32 26.16
C ARG A 207 -3.47 2.29 26.47
N ASN A 208 -3.23 3.30 25.63
CA ASN A 208 -2.16 4.27 25.79
C ASN A 208 -0.75 3.64 25.92
N TYR A 209 -0.47 2.58 25.16
CA TYR A 209 0.70 1.72 25.36
C TYR A 209 2.02 2.45 25.10
N ILE A 210 2.11 3.25 24.03
CA ILE A 210 3.38 3.86 23.60
C ILE A 210 3.89 4.89 24.63
N PRO A 211 3.10 5.89 25.08
CA PRO A 211 3.56 6.80 26.13
C PRO A 211 3.95 6.09 27.43
N SER A 212 3.19 5.06 27.83
CA SER A 212 3.50 4.26 29.02
C SER A 212 4.81 3.49 28.90
N HIS A 213 5.11 2.92 27.74
CA HIS A 213 6.39 2.24 27.50
C HIS A 213 7.58 3.22 27.55
N LEU A 214 7.42 4.43 26.99
CA LEU A 214 8.46 5.46 27.02
C LEU A 214 8.76 5.95 28.43
N ALA A 215 7.75 6.09 29.30
CA ALA A 215 7.95 6.44 30.71
C ALA A 215 8.84 5.42 31.42
N ILE A 216 8.60 4.13 31.20
CA ILE A 216 9.42 3.05 31.79
C ILE A 216 10.85 3.06 31.26
N ILE A 217 11.07 3.30 29.96
CA ILE A 217 12.42 3.44 29.39
C ILE A 217 13.16 4.63 30.02
N ALA A 218 12.44 5.72 30.31
CA ALA A 218 13.01 6.89 30.99
C ALA A 218 13.29 6.65 32.49
N GLY A 219 12.87 5.51 33.04
CA GLY A 219 13.03 5.17 34.45
C GLY A 219 11.91 5.70 35.36
N ASP A 220 10.82 6.23 34.79
CA ASP A 220 9.69 6.79 35.51
C ASP A 220 8.63 5.73 35.86
N TRP A 221 7.95 5.93 36.99
CA TRP A 221 6.81 5.12 37.44
C TRP A 221 5.54 5.98 37.61
N ALA A 222 5.21 6.76 36.58
CA ALA A 222 4.11 7.72 36.59
C ALA A 222 2.76 7.06 36.22
N ILE A 223 2.18 6.29 37.15
CA ILE A 223 0.92 5.57 36.93
C ILE A 223 -0.20 6.52 36.48
N SER A 224 -0.36 7.66 37.16
CA SER A 224 -1.42 8.65 36.86
C SER A 224 -1.37 9.12 35.42
N ASP A 225 -0.18 9.36 34.90
CA ASP A 225 0.03 9.89 33.56
C ASP A 225 -0.27 8.81 32.52
N CYS A 226 0.16 7.57 32.80
CA CYS A 226 -0.09 6.41 31.94
C CYS A 226 -1.59 6.11 31.80
N VAL A 227 -2.33 6.10 32.91
CA VAL A 227 -3.75 5.70 32.92
C VAL A 227 -4.72 6.84 32.59
N SER A 228 -4.24 8.09 32.56
CA SER A 228 -5.07 9.27 32.26
C SER A 228 -5.84 9.20 30.94
N ARG A 229 -5.37 8.38 29.99
CA ARG A 229 -5.97 8.16 28.66
C ARG A 229 -6.11 6.69 28.29
N ALA A 230 -5.95 5.77 29.25
CA ALA A 230 -6.02 4.34 28.99
C ALA A 230 -7.44 3.82 29.26
N TYR A 231 -7.99 3.10 28.29
CA TYR A 231 -9.32 2.50 28.37
C TYR A 231 -9.27 1.03 27.95
N ASP A 232 -10.35 0.31 28.26
CA ASP A 232 -10.60 -1.02 27.72
C ASP A 232 -11.38 -0.92 26.40
N VAL A 233 -11.14 -1.86 25.48
CA VAL A 233 -11.90 -1.95 24.22
C VAL A 233 -13.26 -2.63 24.38
N GLU A 234 -13.48 -3.30 25.52
CA GLU A 234 -14.73 -3.98 25.83
C GLU A 234 -15.91 -2.99 25.80
N GLY A 235 -16.99 -3.36 25.11
CA GLY A 235 -18.18 -2.52 24.94
C GLY A 235 -18.00 -1.34 23.97
N MET A 236 -16.81 -1.11 23.42
CA MET A 236 -16.60 -0.06 22.41
C MET A 236 -17.27 -0.41 21.08
N HIS A 237 -17.67 0.63 20.35
CA HIS A 237 -18.16 0.52 18.98
C HIS A 237 -16.95 0.59 18.05
N ILE A 238 -16.60 -0.54 17.44
CA ILE A 238 -15.45 -0.68 16.54
C ILE A 238 -15.98 -0.98 15.14
N GLY A 239 -15.43 -0.34 14.12
CA GLY A 239 -15.86 -0.66 12.77
C GLY A 239 -14.80 -0.62 11.69
N THR A 240 -15.17 -1.12 10.52
CA THR A 240 -14.31 -1.06 9.32
C THR A 240 -14.97 -0.30 8.17
N VAL A 241 -14.18 0.55 7.51
CA VAL A 241 -14.51 1.05 6.17
C VAL A 241 -13.97 0.03 5.16
N ALA A 242 -14.89 -0.53 4.38
CA ALA A 242 -14.79 -1.79 3.66
C ALA A 242 -14.68 -3.03 4.56
N ALA A 243 -15.35 -4.11 4.14
CA ALA A 243 -15.35 -5.41 4.80
C ALA A 243 -14.93 -6.54 3.84
N GLY A 244 -13.95 -6.24 2.97
CA GLY A 244 -13.24 -7.23 2.18
C GLY A 244 -12.34 -8.12 3.05
N ARG A 245 -11.35 -8.78 2.44
CA ARG A 245 -10.45 -9.76 3.10
C ARG A 245 -9.85 -9.25 4.42
N ILE A 246 -9.30 -8.03 4.41
CA ILE A 246 -8.66 -7.42 5.59
C ILE A 246 -9.73 -6.97 6.59
N GLY A 247 -10.72 -6.18 6.16
CA GLY A 247 -11.76 -5.63 7.04
C GLY A 247 -12.52 -6.74 7.79
N LEU A 248 -12.93 -7.80 7.08
CA LEU A 248 -13.59 -8.95 7.72
C LEU A 248 -12.65 -9.70 8.68
N ALA A 249 -11.36 -9.84 8.34
CA ALA A 249 -10.38 -10.45 9.23
C ALA A 249 -10.14 -9.63 10.51
N VAL A 250 -10.23 -8.30 10.44
CA VAL A 250 -10.21 -7.39 11.60
C VAL A 250 -11.47 -7.59 12.45
N LEU A 251 -12.67 -7.55 11.84
CA LEU A 251 -13.94 -7.73 12.56
C LEU A 251 -13.98 -9.08 13.31
N ARG A 252 -13.58 -10.17 12.64
CA ARG A 252 -13.49 -11.51 13.27
C ARG A 252 -12.55 -11.53 14.48
N ARG A 253 -11.43 -10.81 14.43
CA ARG A 253 -10.45 -10.72 15.52
C ARG A 253 -10.93 -9.83 16.67
N MET A 254 -11.69 -8.78 16.38
CA MET A 254 -12.25 -7.89 17.39
C MET A 254 -13.50 -8.45 18.07
N HIS A 255 -14.21 -9.38 17.42
CA HIS A 255 -15.41 -10.02 17.98
C HIS A 255 -15.25 -10.59 19.40
N PRO A 256 -14.21 -11.40 19.73
CA PRO A 256 -14.03 -11.92 21.08
C PRO A 256 -13.63 -10.88 22.14
N PHE A 257 -13.33 -9.63 21.77
CA PHE A 257 -13.04 -8.55 22.72
C PHE A 257 -14.31 -7.91 23.32
N GLY A 258 -15.51 -8.40 22.97
CA GLY A 258 -16.76 -7.85 23.49
C GLY A 258 -17.11 -6.47 22.92
N CYS A 259 -16.58 -6.14 21.73
CA CYS A 259 -16.89 -4.90 21.02
C CYS A 259 -18.23 -4.99 20.26
N LYS A 260 -18.88 -3.86 20.04
CA LYS A 260 -20.01 -3.73 19.11
C LYS A 260 -19.47 -3.43 17.72
N LEU A 261 -19.72 -4.33 16.77
CA LEU A 261 -19.05 -4.30 15.48
C LEU A 261 -19.88 -3.63 14.40
N HIS A 262 -19.24 -2.73 13.66
CA HIS A 262 -19.85 -1.95 12.58
C HIS A 262 -19.06 -2.09 11.28
N TYR A 263 -19.74 -1.97 10.13
CA TYR A 263 -19.01 -1.82 8.88
C TYR A 263 -19.78 -0.97 7.87
N CYS A 264 -19.04 -0.37 6.95
CA CYS A 264 -19.57 0.35 5.81
C CYS A 264 -18.84 -0.13 4.55
N ASP A 265 -19.59 -0.53 3.52
CA ASP A 265 -19.04 -0.98 2.23
C ASP A 265 -20.06 -0.68 1.12
N ARG A 266 -19.65 -0.78 -0.15
CA ARG A 266 -20.53 -0.62 -1.32
C ARG A 266 -21.64 -1.68 -1.36
N HIS A 267 -21.33 -2.87 -0.88
CA HIS A 267 -22.24 -4.01 -0.84
C HIS A 267 -22.23 -4.64 0.55
N ARG A 268 -23.40 -5.11 1.00
CA ARG A 268 -23.51 -5.83 2.27
C ARG A 268 -22.80 -7.18 2.19
N LEU A 269 -22.23 -7.58 3.32
CA LEU A 269 -21.82 -8.95 3.57
C LEU A 269 -23.04 -9.88 3.55
N SER A 270 -22.77 -11.19 3.40
CA SER A 270 -23.83 -12.20 3.52
C SER A 270 -24.48 -12.15 4.90
N ALA A 271 -25.79 -12.37 4.97
CA ALA A 271 -26.55 -12.40 6.23
C ALA A 271 -25.97 -13.38 7.24
N LYS A 272 -25.39 -14.50 6.78
CA LYS A 272 -24.71 -15.48 7.63
C LYS A 272 -23.53 -14.85 8.39
N VAL A 273 -22.68 -14.09 7.70
CA VAL A 273 -21.51 -13.44 8.32
C VAL A 273 -21.94 -12.30 9.24
N GLU A 274 -22.95 -11.53 8.85
CA GLU A 274 -23.49 -10.48 9.73
C GLU A 274 -24.06 -11.05 11.02
N GLN A 275 -24.79 -12.17 10.96
CA GLN A 275 -25.31 -12.86 12.14
C GLN A 275 -24.21 -13.52 12.97
N GLU A 276 -23.19 -14.11 12.34
CA GLU A 276 -22.05 -14.75 13.01
C GLU A 276 -21.29 -13.78 13.93
N LEU A 277 -21.19 -12.52 13.51
CA LEU A 277 -20.35 -11.50 14.15
C LEU A 277 -21.15 -10.34 14.77
N ASP A 278 -22.47 -10.46 14.84
CA ASP A 278 -23.40 -9.40 15.29
C ASP A 278 -23.12 -8.02 14.65
N LEU A 279 -22.96 -8.01 13.32
CA LEU A 279 -22.55 -6.82 12.58
C LEU A 279 -23.71 -5.86 12.32
N VAL A 280 -23.43 -4.57 12.54
CA VAL A 280 -24.31 -3.48 12.11
C VAL A 280 -23.75 -2.82 10.86
N TYR A 281 -24.44 -3.00 9.73
CA TYR A 281 -24.12 -2.38 8.45
C TYR A 281 -24.59 -0.92 8.39
N HIS A 282 -23.75 -0.06 7.80
CA HIS A 282 -24.06 1.31 7.47
C HIS A 282 -23.89 1.57 5.99
N GLN A 283 -24.91 2.13 5.34
CA GLN A 283 -24.85 2.50 3.92
C GLN A 283 -24.03 3.79 3.68
N SER A 284 -23.98 4.68 4.68
CA SER A 284 -23.29 5.97 4.60
C SER A 284 -22.04 5.95 5.49
N PRO A 285 -20.85 6.25 4.93
CA PRO A 285 -19.63 6.43 5.72
C PRO A 285 -19.77 7.52 6.80
N GLN A 286 -20.58 8.55 6.56
CA GLN A 286 -20.80 9.65 7.50
C GLN A 286 -21.53 9.16 8.76
N VAL A 287 -22.60 8.37 8.59
CA VAL A 287 -23.34 7.77 9.70
C VAL A 287 -22.45 6.77 10.46
N PHE A 288 -21.68 5.97 9.73
CA PHE A 288 -20.71 5.03 10.30
C PHE A 288 -19.69 5.72 11.22
N VAL A 289 -19.04 6.80 10.73
CA VAL A 289 -18.03 7.54 11.51
C VAL A 289 -18.64 8.21 12.74
N ALA A 290 -19.89 8.68 12.66
CA ALA A 290 -20.56 9.31 13.79
C ALA A 290 -20.86 8.34 14.96
N ILE A 291 -20.92 7.04 14.69
CA ILE A 291 -21.29 6.00 15.67
C ILE A 291 -20.05 5.32 16.27
N CYS A 292 -19.00 5.11 15.47
CA CYS A 292 -17.83 4.34 15.91
C CYS A 292 -16.95 5.14 16.89
N HIS A 293 -16.50 4.47 17.96
CA HIS A 293 -15.48 4.99 18.87
C HIS A 293 -14.08 4.82 18.27
N SER A 294 -13.83 3.76 17.52
CA SER A 294 -12.63 3.61 16.70
C SER A 294 -12.98 2.87 15.42
N PHE A 295 -12.28 3.19 14.33
CA PHE A 295 -12.47 2.46 13.08
C PHE A 295 -11.19 2.29 12.28
N PHE A 296 -11.11 1.16 11.61
CA PHE A 296 -10.04 0.85 10.66
C PHE A 296 -10.53 1.13 9.24
N ALA A 297 -9.75 1.88 8.46
CA ALA A 297 -10.04 2.11 7.05
C ALA A 297 -9.00 1.40 6.19
N CYS A 298 -9.44 0.35 5.47
CA CYS A 298 -8.59 -0.31 4.49
C CYS A 298 -8.69 0.45 3.16
N VAL A 299 -7.68 1.28 2.85
CA VAL A 299 -7.68 2.14 1.66
C VAL A 299 -6.92 1.45 0.52
N HIS A 300 -7.45 0.35 -0.02
CA HIS A 300 -6.88 -0.33 -1.20
C HIS A 300 -7.66 -0.10 -2.49
N VAL A 301 -8.54 0.90 -2.52
CA VAL A 301 -9.28 1.27 -3.73
C VAL A 301 -9.21 2.78 -3.88
N ALA A 302 -8.89 3.29 -5.08
CA ALA A 302 -8.94 4.71 -5.42
C ALA A 302 -10.28 5.38 -5.01
N HIS A 303 -11.36 4.61 -4.94
CA HIS A 303 -12.66 5.03 -4.44
C HIS A 303 -12.69 5.29 -2.91
N VAL A 304 -11.96 4.51 -2.12
CA VAL A 304 -11.79 4.75 -0.67
C VAL A 304 -10.90 5.97 -0.43
N PHE A 305 -9.97 6.29 -1.33
CA PHE A 305 -9.24 7.56 -1.29
C PHE A 305 -10.18 8.77 -1.50
N ARG A 306 -11.18 8.64 -2.37
CA ARG A 306 -12.22 9.66 -2.56
C ARG A 306 -13.19 9.74 -1.37
N ILE A 307 -13.54 8.62 -0.73
CA ILE A 307 -14.29 8.59 0.53
C ILE A 307 -13.46 9.20 1.66
N TRP A 308 -12.15 8.94 1.71
CA TRP A 308 -11.21 9.57 2.65
C TRP A 308 -11.14 11.08 2.42
N PHE A 309 -10.99 11.53 1.18
CA PHE A 309 -11.05 12.95 0.84
C PHE A 309 -12.40 13.52 1.25
N GLN A 310 -13.53 12.87 0.93
CA GLN A 310 -14.85 13.31 1.40
C GLN A 310 -14.96 13.35 2.93
N ILE A 311 -14.45 12.36 3.68
CA ILE A 311 -14.47 12.33 5.15
C ILE A 311 -13.59 13.45 5.73
N VAL A 312 -12.42 13.71 5.15
CA VAL A 312 -11.42 14.67 5.65
C VAL A 312 -11.69 16.11 5.16
N THR A 313 -12.31 16.29 3.98
CA THR A 313 -12.53 17.60 3.35
C THR A 313 -13.98 18.10 3.35
N LEU A 314 -14.96 17.30 3.76
CA LEU A 314 -16.34 17.81 3.92
C LEU A 314 -16.43 18.65 5.20
N SER A 315 -16.35 19.98 5.06
CA SER A 315 -16.70 20.99 6.08
C SER A 315 -15.84 21.02 7.36
N PRO A 316 -15.47 22.21 7.89
CA PRO A 316 -14.89 22.36 9.22
C PRO A 316 -15.70 21.64 10.32
N SER A 317 -17.00 21.44 10.11
CA SER A 317 -17.91 20.72 11.02
C SER A 317 -17.74 19.19 11.02
N THR A 318 -17.32 18.56 9.92
CA THR A 318 -17.11 17.10 9.85
C THR A 318 -15.65 16.74 10.16
N ALA A 319 -14.71 17.64 9.86
CA ALA A 319 -13.39 17.63 10.49
C ALA A 319 -13.53 17.68 12.03
N LEU A 320 -14.53 18.40 12.55
CA LEU A 320 -14.92 18.37 13.97
C LEU A 320 -15.53 17.03 14.44
N CYS A 321 -16.21 16.26 13.58
CA CYS A 321 -16.68 14.92 13.92
C CYS A 321 -15.54 13.91 14.05
N ILE A 322 -14.46 14.08 13.27
CA ILE A 322 -13.20 13.34 13.44
C ILE A 322 -12.47 13.83 14.72
N GLN A 323 -12.72 15.06 15.17
CA GLN A 323 -12.26 15.62 16.45
C GLN A 323 -13.16 15.29 17.65
N ARG A 324 -13.87 14.17 17.67
CA ARG A 324 -14.15 13.57 18.99
C ARG A 324 -12.79 13.11 19.54
N PRO A 325 -12.38 13.51 20.76
CA PRO A 325 -11.05 13.21 21.32
C PRO A 325 -10.75 11.71 21.52
N SER A 326 -11.64 10.83 21.05
CA SER A 326 -11.65 9.38 21.24
C SER A 326 -11.62 8.58 19.94
N ILE A 327 -11.64 9.21 18.76
CA ILE A 327 -11.62 8.48 17.47
C ILE A 327 -10.19 8.15 17.07
N PHE A 328 -9.89 6.86 17.01
CA PHE A 328 -8.63 6.35 16.46
C PHE A 328 -8.85 5.86 15.02
N LEU A 329 -8.19 6.54 14.07
CA LEU A 329 -8.15 6.17 12.66
C LEU A 329 -6.82 5.49 12.34
N MET A 330 -6.90 4.33 11.71
CA MET A 330 -5.74 3.58 11.25
C MET A 330 -5.85 3.34 9.75
N ARG A 331 -4.71 3.52 9.07
CA ARG A 331 -4.53 3.31 7.63
C ARG A 331 -3.49 2.22 7.43
N SER A 332 -3.84 1.22 6.63
CA SER A 332 -2.86 0.30 6.02
C SER A 332 -2.13 1.00 4.88
#